data_AF-A0A2H3BCE7-F1
#
_entry.id   AF-A0A2H3BCE7-F1
#
_cell.length_a   1.000
_cell.length_b   1.000
_cell.length_c   1.000
_cell.angle_alpha   90.00
_cell.angle_beta   90.00
_cell.angle_gamma   90.00
#
_symmetry.space_group_name_H-M   'P 1'
#
loop_
_entity.id
_entity.type
_entity.pdbx_description
1 polymer ?
#
loop_
_entity_poly.entity_id
_entity_poly.type
_entity_poly.pdbx_seq_one_letter_code
_entity_poly.pdbx_strand_id
1 'polypeptide(L)'
;MHLSRLYRDMGVLGGAYIESDDGEQTWQLAKRDKDTGEGEEMVFTATGALAHMNLPPITRETTGLREKLRFLSQSITITGFSGQSFDNAIKALKEIQRTGEREFHQGQLQEWTPSKFQGHDGIEMSNRYFRARSKDEQEIGTSLRQDVDPRGVLARLESSNMIYTEENDVKYYRGLIEGSKKRQVNLNHAKAMEANI
;
A
#
# COMPACT_ATOMS: atom_id res chain seq x y z
N MET A 1 2.55 10.71 7.69
CA MET A 1 3.41 11.86 7.33
C MET A 1 3.40 12.10 5.82
N HIS A 2 3.33 13.33 5.29
CA HIS A 2 3.25 13.54 3.82
C HIS A 2 4.64 13.53 3.14
N LEU A 3 4.83 12.72 2.11
CA LEU A 3 6.12 12.52 1.41
C LEU A 3 6.70 13.83 0.85
N SER A 4 5.85 14.71 0.29
CA SER A 4 6.33 15.98 -0.24
C SER A 4 6.90 16.93 0.82
N ARG A 5 6.53 16.74 2.10
CA ARG A 5 7.08 17.46 3.24
C ARG A 5 8.34 16.77 3.76
N LEU A 6 8.38 15.44 3.75
CA LEU A 6 9.56 14.67 4.13
C LEU A 6 10.80 15.13 3.36
N TYR A 7 10.68 15.32 2.05
CA TYR A 7 11.81 15.81 1.25
C TYR A 7 12.31 17.22 1.65
N ARG A 8 11.44 18.05 2.22
CA ARG A 8 11.83 19.40 2.69
C ARG A 8 12.51 19.37 4.05
N ASP A 9 12.27 18.32 4.83
CA ASP A 9 12.85 18.11 6.16
C ASP A 9 13.28 16.65 6.32
N MET A 10 14.43 16.34 5.72
CA MET A 10 15.02 15.00 5.76
C MET A 10 15.51 14.61 7.15
N GLY A 11 15.61 15.56 8.10
CA GLY A 11 15.95 15.29 9.50
C GLY A 11 14.93 14.38 10.17
N VAL A 12 13.73 14.26 9.60
CA VAL A 12 12.67 13.37 10.05
C VAL A 12 13.00 11.88 9.86
N LEU A 13 13.80 11.53 8.83
CA LEU A 13 14.39 10.19 8.68
C LEU A 13 15.58 9.96 9.61
N GLY A 14 16.02 10.97 10.37
CA GLY A 14 17.05 10.81 11.39
C GLY A 14 16.62 9.78 12.44
N GLY A 15 17.36 8.67 12.50
CA GLY A 15 17.07 7.54 13.38
C GLY A 15 16.03 6.55 12.85
N ALA A 16 15.62 6.67 11.58
CA ALA A 16 14.86 5.62 10.91
C ALA A 16 15.76 4.42 10.59
N TYR A 17 15.24 3.22 10.75
CA TYR A 17 15.94 1.96 10.50
C TYR A 17 14.99 0.95 9.85
N ILE A 18 15.56 -0.08 9.23
CA ILE A 18 14.79 -1.18 8.65
C ILE A 18 14.75 -2.33 9.66
N GLU A 19 13.57 -2.88 9.91
CA GLU A 19 13.39 -4.07 10.75
C GLU A 19 12.65 -5.16 9.98
N SER A 20 13.01 -6.42 10.24
CA SER A 20 12.27 -7.57 9.71
C SER A 20 11.07 -7.82 10.58
N ASP A 21 9.91 -7.97 9.95
CA ASP A 21 8.77 -8.62 10.56
C ASP A 21 8.82 -10.10 10.14
N ASP A 22 9.29 -10.94 11.06
CA ASP A 22 9.43 -12.37 10.84
C ASP A 22 8.06 -13.08 10.70
N GLY A 23 6.99 -12.49 11.22
CA GLY A 23 5.63 -13.01 11.09
C GLY A 23 5.07 -12.79 9.69
N GLU A 24 5.26 -11.59 9.16
CA GLU A 24 4.74 -11.20 7.85
C GLU A 24 5.71 -11.49 6.69
N GLN A 25 6.96 -11.82 7.01
CA GLN A 25 8.06 -11.93 6.05
C GLN A 25 8.25 -10.64 5.24
N THR A 26 8.02 -9.50 5.89
CA THR A 26 8.16 -8.17 5.32
C THR A 26 9.31 -7.42 6.01
N TRP A 27 9.79 -6.39 5.33
CA TRP A 27 10.74 -5.45 5.90
C TRP A 27 10.05 -4.10 5.99
N GLN A 28 10.06 -3.50 7.17
CA GLN A 28 9.39 -2.24 7.42
C GLN A 28 10.38 -1.15 7.80
N LEU A 29 10.08 0.08 7.40
CA LEU A 29 10.80 1.25 7.86
C LEU A 29 10.20 1.70 9.18
N ALA A 30 10.98 1.62 10.25
CA ALA A 30 10.55 1.97 11.59
C ALA A 30 11.36 3.15 12.14
N LYS A 31 10.80 3.78 13.16
CA LYS A 31 11.47 4.81 13.95
C LYS A 31 11.24 4.55 15.43
N ARG A 32 12.25 4.81 16.26
CA ARG A 32 12.07 4.75 17.71
C ARG A 32 11.25 5.93 18.20
N ASP A 33 10.19 5.64 18.95
CA ASP A 33 9.52 6.63 19.76
C ASP A 33 10.50 7.20 20.79
N LYS A 34 10.47 8.52 20.98
CA LYS A 34 11.45 9.21 21.85
C LYS A 34 11.17 9.01 23.33
N ASP A 35 9.92 8.72 23.68
CA ASP A 35 9.44 8.66 25.06
C ASP A 35 9.43 7.20 25.56
N THR A 36 9.03 6.25 24.70
CA THR A 36 8.96 4.82 25.05
C THR A 36 10.19 4.03 24.58
N GLY A 37 10.89 4.49 23.55
CA GLY A 37 12.00 3.76 22.91
C GLY A 37 11.56 2.59 22.02
N GLU A 38 10.26 2.32 21.94
CA GLU A 38 9.65 1.28 21.10
C GLU A 38 9.74 1.67 19.62
N GLY A 39 9.83 0.67 18.74
CA GLY A 39 9.79 0.87 17.30
C GLY A 39 8.36 1.12 16.83
N GLU A 40 8.14 2.18 16.06
CA GLU A 40 6.88 2.49 15.40
C GLU A 40 7.07 2.48 13.88
N GLU A 41 6.16 1.81 13.16
CA GLU A 41 6.14 1.78 11.70
C GLU A 41 5.94 3.20 11.12
N MET A 42 6.75 3.56 10.13
CA MET A 42 6.64 4.86 9.47
C MET A 42 5.58 4.84 8.36
N VAL A 43 4.40 5.40 8.66
CA VAL A 43 3.32 5.54 7.66
C VAL A 43 3.40 6.86 6.88
N PHE A 44 3.50 6.74 5.56
CA PHE A 44 3.59 7.88 4.64
C PHE A 44 2.31 8.12 3.84
N THR A 45 2.11 9.36 3.41
CA THR A 45 1.02 9.75 2.52
C THR A 45 1.54 10.52 1.32
N ALA A 46 0.95 10.28 0.16
CA ALA A 46 1.22 11.01 -1.07
C ALA A 46 -0.10 11.46 -1.70
N THR A 47 -0.05 12.57 -2.44
CA THR A 47 -1.20 13.12 -3.16
C THR A 47 -0.83 13.25 -4.62
N GLY A 48 -1.64 12.68 -5.52
CA GLY A 48 -1.49 12.77 -6.96
C GLY A 48 -2.83 12.51 -7.66
N ALA A 49 -2.86 12.66 -8.97
CA ALA A 49 -3.98 12.26 -9.81
C ALA A 49 -3.94 10.74 -10.04
N LEU A 50 -5.10 10.09 -10.00
CA LEU A 50 -5.22 8.67 -10.29
C LEU A 50 -5.00 8.43 -11.80
N ALA A 51 -3.93 7.72 -12.14
CA ALA A 51 -3.54 7.44 -13.53
C ALA A 51 -3.98 6.04 -13.98
N HIS A 52 -3.94 5.07 -13.06
CA HIS A 52 -4.36 3.70 -13.32
C HIS A 52 -4.89 3.08 -12.03
N MET A 53 -5.83 2.13 -12.15
CA MET A 53 -6.35 1.39 -11.01
C MET A 53 -6.70 -0.04 -11.42
N ASN A 54 -6.34 -0.99 -10.57
CA ASN A 54 -6.80 -2.37 -10.59
C ASN A 54 -7.38 -2.66 -9.21
N LEU A 55 -8.66 -2.39 -9.04
CA LEU A 55 -9.35 -2.45 -7.76
C LEU A 55 -10.52 -3.45 -7.83
N PRO A 56 -11.05 -3.89 -6.69
CA PRO A 56 -12.29 -4.69 -6.66
C PRO A 56 -13.47 -3.98 -7.37
N PRO A 57 -14.66 -4.58 -7.49
CA PRO A 57 -15.01 -5.93 -7.06
C PRO A 57 -14.46 -7.00 -8.01
N ILE A 58 -14.00 -8.11 -7.45
CA ILE A 58 -13.71 -9.31 -8.23
C ILE A 58 -15.03 -10.04 -8.47
N THR A 59 -15.52 -10.00 -9.70
CA THR A 59 -16.87 -10.50 -10.05
C THR A 59 -16.84 -11.80 -10.85
N ARG A 60 -15.69 -12.21 -11.36
CA ARG A 60 -15.55 -13.38 -12.23
C ARG A 60 -14.23 -14.08 -11.98
N GLU A 61 -14.28 -15.40 -12.02
CA GLU A 61 -13.09 -16.22 -12.10
C GLU A 61 -12.50 -16.12 -13.51
N THR A 62 -11.19 -15.91 -13.61
CA THR A 62 -10.47 -15.91 -14.88
C THR A 62 -9.59 -17.16 -14.97
N THR A 63 -9.30 -17.61 -16.19
CA THR A 63 -8.43 -18.77 -16.39
C THR A 63 -7.07 -18.53 -15.72
N GLY A 64 -6.66 -19.44 -14.83
CA GLY A 64 -5.41 -19.30 -14.10
C GLY A 64 -5.52 -18.56 -12.76
N LEU A 65 -6.72 -18.16 -12.31
CA LEU A 65 -6.90 -17.35 -11.10
C LEU A 65 -6.41 -18.07 -9.84
N ARG A 66 -6.68 -19.38 -9.74
CA ARG A 66 -6.28 -20.22 -8.61
C ARG A 66 -4.77 -20.36 -8.51
N GLU A 67 -4.10 -20.57 -9.64
CA GLU A 67 -2.63 -20.69 -9.73
C GLU A 67 -1.93 -19.37 -9.40
N LYS A 68 -2.60 -18.25 -9.66
CA LYS A 68 -2.12 -16.89 -9.42
C LYS A 68 -2.59 -16.29 -8.10
N LEU A 69 -3.34 -17.01 -7.27
CA LEU A 69 -3.97 -16.48 -6.05
C LEU A 69 -2.98 -15.72 -5.15
N ARG A 70 -1.77 -16.26 -4.97
CA ARG A 70 -0.67 -15.64 -4.18
C ARG A 70 -0.11 -14.34 -4.75
N PHE A 71 -0.41 -14.05 -6.01
CA PHE A 71 0.03 -12.85 -6.72
C PHE A 71 -1.12 -11.89 -6.99
N LEU A 72 -2.35 -12.23 -6.58
CA LEU A 72 -3.47 -11.31 -6.75
C LEU A 72 -3.33 -10.14 -5.81
N SER A 73 -3.34 -8.96 -6.40
CA SER A 73 -3.27 -7.70 -5.69
C SER A 73 -4.26 -6.71 -6.27
N GLN A 74 -4.71 -5.80 -5.41
CA GLN A 74 -5.30 -4.54 -5.80
C GLN A 74 -4.21 -3.49 -5.87
N SER A 75 -4.24 -2.62 -6.87
CA SER A 75 -3.24 -1.57 -7.03
C SER A 75 -3.83 -0.29 -7.59
N ILE A 76 -3.17 0.83 -7.26
CA ILE A 76 -3.39 2.12 -7.89
C ILE A 76 -2.05 2.70 -8.33
N THR A 77 -2.09 3.48 -9.39
CA THR A 77 -0.97 4.33 -9.79
C THR A 77 -1.42 5.77 -9.75
N ILE A 78 -0.69 6.58 -8.99
CA ILE A 78 -0.88 8.03 -8.98
C ILE A 78 0.26 8.73 -9.71
N THR A 79 -0.02 9.85 -10.36
CA THR A 79 0.98 10.73 -10.98
C THR A 79 0.72 12.18 -10.61
N GLY A 80 1.77 13.00 -10.64
CA GLY A 80 1.68 14.43 -10.37
C GLY A 80 1.58 15.32 -11.60
N PHE A 81 1.69 14.75 -12.82
CA PHE A 81 1.84 15.53 -14.07
C PHE A 81 2.89 16.65 -13.94
N SER A 82 4.05 16.32 -13.36
CA SER A 82 5.16 17.25 -13.10
C SER A 82 4.85 18.37 -12.09
N GLY A 83 3.87 18.15 -11.20
CA GLY A 83 3.62 19.03 -10.07
C GLY A 83 4.72 18.94 -9.01
N GLN A 84 5.27 20.08 -8.58
CA GLN A 84 6.40 20.15 -7.65
C GLN A 84 6.22 19.35 -6.35
N SER A 85 5.00 19.31 -5.80
CA SER A 85 4.70 18.54 -4.59
C SER A 85 4.86 17.04 -4.83
N PHE A 86 4.45 16.55 -6.01
CA PHE A 86 4.58 15.15 -6.37
C PHE A 86 6.03 14.79 -6.69
N ASP A 87 6.76 15.66 -7.39
CA ASP A 87 8.19 15.46 -7.65
C ASP A 87 8.98 15.36 -6.33
N ASN A 88 8.61 16.15 -5.33
CA ASN A 88 9.19 16.03 -3.99
C ASN A 88 8.84 14.69 -3.34
N ALA A 89 7.65 14.14 -3.58
CA ALA A 89 7.29 12.82 -3.08
C ALA A 89 8.11 11.70 -3.76
N ILE A 90 8.34 11.79 -5.07
CA ILE A 90 9.24 10.88 -5.80
C ILE A 90 10.66 10.95 -5.24
N LYS A 91 11.18 12.16 -5.00
CA LYS A 91 12.51 12.33 -4.40
C LYS A 91 12.57 11.78 -2.97
N ALA A 92 11.53 11.99 -2.16
CA ALA A 92 11.44 11.41 -0.83
C ALA A 92 11.52 9.87 -0.85
N LEU A 93 10.81 9.21 -1.78
CA LEU A 93 10.87 7.75 -1.94
C LEU A 93 12.27 7.25 -2.31
N LYS A 94 13.00 7.99 -3.17
CA LYS A 94 14.40 7.67 -3.48
C LYS A 94 15.30 7.75 -2.25
N GLU A 95 15.09 8.72 -1.36
CA GLU A 95 15.86 8.80 -0.12
C GLU A 95 15.49 7.71 0.90
N ILE A 96 14.21 7.29 0.92
CA ILE A 96 13.78 6.12 1.71
C ILE A 96 14.48 4.87 1.19
N GLN A 97 14.51 4.64 -0.12
CA GLN A 97 15.24 3.51 -0.71
C GLN A 97 16.71 3.52 -0.31
N ARG A 98 17.39 4.68 -0.37
CA ARG A 98 18.79 4.81 0.09
C ARG A 98 18.98 4.45 1.55
N THR A 99 17.95 4.60 2.38
CA THR A 99 17.99 4.13 3.77
C THR A 99 17.99 2.62 3.83
N GLY A 100 17.17 1.94 3.03
CA GLY A 100 17.23 0.50 2.86
C GLY A 100 18.57 0.01 2.31
N GLU A 101 19.13 0.67 1.29
CA GLU A 101 20.41 0.27 0.67
C GLU A 101 21.60 0.30 1.65
N ARG A 102 21.52 1.03 2.77
CA ARG A 102 22.54 1.01 3.83
C ARG A 102 22.45 -0.22 4.72
N GLU A 103 21.26 -0.82 4.83
CA GLU A 103 20.99 -1.98 5.69
C GLU A 103 21.17 -3.31 4.95
N PHE A 104 20.94 -3.34 3.63
CA PHE A 104 21.07 -4.55 2.81
C PHE A 104 22.41 -4.64 2.07
N HIS A 105 22.89 -5.86 1.84
CA HIS A 105 24.08 -6.04 1.00
C HIS A 105 23.76 -5.67 -0.47
N GLN A 106 24.80 -5.31 -1.22
CA GLN A 106 24.65 -4.97 -2.63
C GLN A 106 23.93 -6.08 -3.40
N GLY A 107 22.85 -5.72 -4.10
CA GLY A 107 22.03 -6.63 -4.90
C GLY A 107 20.93 -7.39 -4.13
N GLN A 108 20.79 -7.19 -2.81
CA GLN A 108 19.70 -7.78 -2.03
C GLN A 108 18.42 -6.95 -2.05
N LEU A 109 18.53 -5.62 -2.16
CA LEU A 109 17.40 -4.72 -2.32
C LEU A 109 17.17 -4.42 -3.80
N GLN A 110 15.96 -4.66 -4.28
CA GLN A 110 15.57 -4.26 -5.63
C GLN A 110 15.53 -2.73 -5.73
N GLU A 111 16.19 -2.17 -6.74
CA GLU A 111 16.13 -0.73 -7.01
C GLU A 111 14.68 -0.31 -7.27
N TRP A 112 14.20 0.68 -6.52
CA TRP A 112 12.88 1.26 -6.78
C TRP A 112 12.99 2.32 -7.87
N THR A 113 12.27 2.09 -8.97
CA THR A 113 12.12 3.05 -10.06
C THR A 113 10.68 3.54 -10.13
N PRO A 114 10.43 4.85 -10.27
CA PRO A 114 9.08 5.36 -10.49
C PRO A 114 8.43 4.69 -11.71
N SER A 115 7.15 4.35 -11.60
CA SER A 115 6.38 3.91 -12.77
C SER A 115 6.23 5.06 -13.75
N LYS A 116 5.87 4.75 -15.00
CA LYS A 116 5.66 5.77 -16.05
C LYS A 116 4.22 5.74 -16.53
N PHE A 117 3.57 6.90 -16.53
CA PHE A 117 2.28 7.09 -17.15
C PHE A 117 2.35 8.26 -18.13
N GLN A 118 2.18 7.99 -19.42
CA GLN A 118 2.27 8.99 -20.49
C GLN A 118 3.55 9.86 -20.42
N GLY A 119 4.67 9.25 -20.00
CA GLY A 119 5.96 9.94 -19.86
C GLY A 119 6.19 10.62 -18.49
N HIS A 120 5.17 10.75 -17.64
CA HIS A 120 5.30 11.29 -16.29
C HIS A 120 5.64 10.21 -15.26
N ASP A 121 6.41 10.58 -14.24
CA ASP A 121 6.69 9.72 -13.09
C ASP A 121 5.39 9.42 -12.32
N GLY A 122 5.27 8.18 -11.87
CA GLY A 122 4.16 7.68 -11.08
C GLY A 122 4.64 6.90 -9.86
N ILE A 123 3.74 6.80 -8.88
CA ILE A 123 3.89 5.94 -7.71
C ILE A 123 2.83 4.85 -7.85
N GLU A 124 3.27 3.62 -8.04
CA GLU A 124 2.41 2.45 -7.95
C GLU A 124 2.39 1.95 -6.50
N MET A 125 1.19 1.73 -5.97
CA MET A 125 0.96 1.14 -4.66
C MET A 125 0.06 -0.07 -4.86
N SER A 126 0.43 -1.20 -4.26
CA SER A 126 -0.31 -2.45 -4.37
C SER A 126 -0.44 -3.13 -3.03
N ASN A 127 -1.59 -3.74 -2.77
CA ASN A 127 -1.80 -4.63 -1.63
C ASN A 127 -2.32 -5.98 -2.12
N ARG A 128 -1.82 -7.09 -1.56
CA ARG A 128 -2.28 -8.43 -1.92
C ARG A 128 -3.66 -8.69 -1.32
N TYR A 129 -4.48 -9.47 -2.03
CA TYR A 129 -5.72 -9.96 -1.43
C TYR A 129 -5.44 -11.00 -0.37
N PHE A 130 -4.46 -11.88 -0.58
CA PHE A 130 -4.13 -12.92 0.39
C PHE A 130 -2.62 -12.94 0.61
N ARG A 131 -2.20 -13.20 1.85
CA ARG A 131 -0.83 -13.61 2.16
C ARG A 131 -0.75 -15.12 2.39
N ALA A 132 0.44 -15.66 2.20
CA ALA A 132 0.68 -17.07 2.52
C ALA A 132 0.62 -17.25 4.04
N ARG A 133 -0.07 -18.30 4.49
CA ARG A 133 -0.09 -18.67 5.90
C ARG A 133 1.17 -19.45 6.25
N SER A 134 1.88 -19.06 7.31
CA SER A 134 2.99 -19.83 7.85
C SER A 134 2.49 -21.12 8.52
N LYS A 135 3.30 -22.18 8.55
CA LYS A 135 2.89 -23.47 9.11
C LYS A 135 2.53 -23.41 10.60
N ASP A 136 3.20 -22.50 11.32
CA ASP A 136 3.05 -22.33 12.77
C ASP A 136 2.05 -21.23 13.13
N GLU A 137 1.46 -20.58 12.11
CA GLU A 137 0.57 -19.44 12.28
C GLU A 137 -0.84 -19.90 12.65
N GLN A 138 -1.31 -19.43 13.81
CA GLN A 138 -2.64 -19.71 14.34
C GLN A 138 -3.64 -18.57 14.10
N GLU A 139 -3.23 -17.52 13.38
CA GLU A 139 -4.11 -16.40 13.08
C GLU A 139 -5.35 -16.87 12.29
N ILE A 140 -6.51 -16.44 12.76
CA ILE A 140 -7.78 -16.73 12.10
C ILE A 140 -8.05 -15.59 11.12
N GLY A 141 -8.12 -15.94 9.84
CA GLY A 141 -8.39 -14.97 8.78
C GLY A 141 -9.72 -14.27 8.97
N THR A 142 -9.79 -13.03 8.52
CA THR A 142 -11.04 -12.29 8.45
C THR A 142 -11.76 -12.60 7.14
N SER A 143 -13.08 -12.49 7.12
CA SER A 143 -13.85 -12.72 5.90
C SER A 143 -13.69 -11.55 4.94
N LEU A 144 -13.46 -11.87 3.66
CA LEU A 144 -13.52 -10.90 2.58
C LEU A 144 -14.85 -10.15 2.59
N ARG A 145 -14.78 -8.83 2.48
CA ARG A 145 -15.97 -7.99 2.46
C ARG A 145 -16.74 -8.20 1.16
N GLN A 146 -18.07 -8.13 1.24
CA GLN A 146 -18.96 -8.32 0.08
C GLN A 146 -18.74 -7.27 -1.03
N ASP A 147 -18.22 -6.10 -0.67
CA ASP A 147 -17.92 -5.04 -1.63
C ASP A 147 -16.59 -5.29 -2.40
N VAL A 148 -15.75 -6.19 -1.89
CA VAL A 148 -14.54 -6.70 -2.54
C VAL A 148 -14.83 -7.95 -3.38
N ASP A 149 -15.58 -8.90 -2.80
CA ASP A 149 -15.90 -10.19 -3.43
C ASP A 149 -17.42 -10.47 -3.42
N PRO A 150 -18.21 -9.72 -4.22
CA PRO A 150 -19.67 -9.76 -4.16
C PRO A 150 -20.28 -11.11 -4.58
N ARG A 151 -19.48 -11.94 -5.26
CA ARG A 151 -19.93 -13.26 -5.75
C ARG A 151 -19.19 -14.42 -5.07
N GLY A 152 -18.39 -14.15 -4.02
CA GLY A 152 -17.62 -15.19 -3.34
C GLY A 152 -16.59 -15.89 -4.24
N VAL A 153 -16.10 -15.24 -5.30
CA VAL A 153 -15.09 -15.79 -6.21
C VAL A 153 -13.78 -15.99 -5.46
N LEU A 154 -13.30 -14.96 -4.77
CA LEU A 154 -12.06 -15.02 -3.99
C LEU A 154 -12.24 -15.94 -2.77
N ALA A 155 -13.37 -15.83 -2.07
CA ALA A 155 -13.67 -16.67 -0.91
C ALA A 155 -13.73 -18.17 -1.26
N ARG A 156 -14.23 -18.53 -2.45
CA ARG A 156 -14.20 -19.93 -2.94
C ARG A 156 -12.80 -20.44 -3.27
N LEU A 157 -11.87 -19.53 -3.56
CA LEU A 157 -10.49 -19.85 -3.90
C LEU A 157 -9.58 -19.85 -2.68
N GLU A 158 -10.05 -19.34 -1.54
CA GLU A 158 -9.34 -19.42 -0.27
C GLU A 158 -8.99 -20.88 0.04
N SER A 159 -7.70 -21.10 0.26
CA SER A 159 -7.13 -22.40 0.55
C SER A 159 -6.50 -22.38 1.93
N SER A 160 -6.28 -23.56 2.53
CA SER A 160 -5.74 -23.66 3.90
C SER A 160 -4.38 -23.00 4.13
N ASN A 161 -3.66 -22.69 3.04
CA ASN A 161 -2.35 -22.05 3.03
C ASN A 161 -2.37 -20.56 2.66
N MET A 162 -3.54 -19.95 2.46
CA MET A 162 -3.69 -18.52 2.18
C MET A 162 -4.63 -17.91 3.22
N ILE A 163 -4.36 -16.67 3.63
CA ILE A 163 -5.13 -15.97 4.64
C ILE A 163 -5.40 -14.53 4.20
N TYR A 164 -6.62 -14.05 4.45
CA TYR A 164 -7.00 -12.64 4.37
C TYR A 164 -7.02 -12.08 5.80
N THR A 165 -6.31 -10.98 6.04
CA THR A 165 -6.24 -10.31 7.35
C THR A 165 -6.55 -8.82 7.21
N GLU A 166 -6.57 -8.09 8.33
CA GLU A 166 -6.80 -6.63 8.31
C GLU A 166 -5.76 -5.87 7.47
N GLU A 167 -4.52 -6.37 7.42
CA GLU A 167 -3.42 -5.88 6.58
C GLU A 167 -3.75 -5.91 5.08
N ASN A 168 -4.61 -6.85 4.65
CA ASN A 168 -5.04 -6.97 3.25
C ASN A 168 -6.23 -6.05 2.91
N ASP A 169 -6.86 -5.41 3.91
CA ASP A 169 -8.03 -4.55 3.73
C ASP A 169 -7.61 -3.16 3.21
N VAL A 170 -8.10 -2.80 2.03
CA VAL A 170 -7.93 -1.46 1.47
C VAL A 170 -9.15 -0.62 1.81
N LYS A 171 -8.92 0.47 2.54
CA LYS A 171 -9.96 1.39 3.00
C LYS A 171 -10.13 2.54 2.02
N TYR A 172 -11.37 2.83 1.65
CA TYR A 172 -11.73 3.92 0.75
C TYR A 172 -12.38 5.06 1.52
N TYR A 173 -11.96 6.28 1.23
CA TYR A 173 -12.46 7.47 1.92
C TYR A 173 -12.87 8.54 0.91
N ARG A 174 -14.05 9.13 1.11
CA ARG A 174 -14.45 10.37 0.43
C ARG A 174 -14.00 11.56 1.25
N GLY A 175 -13.26 12.47 0.63
CA GLY A 175 -13.05 13.80 1.18
C GLY A 175 -14.27 14.68 0.90
N LEU A 176 -14.92 15.19 1.93
CA LEU A 176 -15.91 16.24 1.86
C LEU A 176 -15.26 17.55 2.30
N ILE A 177 -15.51 18.62 1.55
CA ILE A 177 -15.08 19.98 1.91
C ILE A 177 -16.33 20.72 2.37
N GLU A 178 -16.39 21.02 3.67
CA GLU A 178 -17.45 21.82 4.29
C GLU A 178 -16.82 23.15 4.74
N GLY A 179 -16.93 24.17 3.89
CA GLY A 179 -16.24 25.44 4.10
C GLY A 179 -14.72 25.28 3.99
N SER A 180 -13.99 25.59 5.08
CA SER A 180 -12.52 25.42 5.18
C SER A 180 -12.10 24.09 5.81
N LYS A 181 -13.05 23.26 6.26
CA LYS A 181 -12.77 21.97 6.91
C LYS A 181 -12.87 20.82 5.92
N LYS A 182 -11.88 19.94 5.97
CA LYS A 182 -11.90 18.66 5.25
C LYS A 182 -12.38 17.58 6.20
N ARG A 183 -13.48 16.90 5.86
CA ARG A 183 -13.96 15.71 6.56
C ARG A 183 -13.73 14.49 5.68
N GLN A 184 -13.23 13.41 6.26
CA GLN A 184 -13.17 12.12 5.58
C GLN A 184 -14.35 11.26 6.03
N VAL A 185 -15.03 10.66 5.07
CA VAL A 185 -16.11 9.69 5.32
C VAL A 185 -15.68 8.37 4.71
N ASN A 186 -15.67 7.31 5.50
CA ASN A 186 -15.40 5.97 5.01
C ASN A 186 -16.50 5.59 4.00
N LEU A 187 -16.08 5.17 2.81
CA LEU A 187 -16.99 4.68 1.77
C LEU A 187 -16.91 3.17 1.71
N ASN A 188 -18.07 2.54 1.55
CA ASN A 188 -18.11 1.18 1.04
C ASN A 188 -17.65 1.20 -0.43
N HIS A 189 -16.91 0.18 -0.86
CA HIS A 189 -16.21 0.11 -2.14
C HIS A 189 -17.09 0.43 -3.36
N ALA A 190 -18.34 -0.06 -3.36
CA ALA A 190 -19.33 0.22 -4.42
C ALA A 190 -19.61 1.72 -4.62
N LYS A 191 -19.67 2.50 -3.52
CA LYS A 191 -19.89 3.96 -3.57
C LYS A 191 -18.62 4.73 -3.92
N ALA A 192 -17.44 4.15 -3.70
CA ALA A 192 -16.15 4.77 -4.05
C ALA A 192 -15.91 4.75 -5.57
N MET A 193 -16.31 3.66 -6.24
CA MET A 193 -16.17 3.51 -7.69
C MET A 193 -17.15 4.41 -8.46
N GLU A 194 -18.38 4.59 -7.97
CA GLU A 194 -19.38 5.49 -8.57
C GLU A 194 -19.01 6.98 -8.46
N ALA A 195 -18.19 7.37 -7.48
CA ALA A 195 -17.78 8.76 -7.26
C ALA A 195 -16.66 9.25 -8.19
N ASN A 196 -16.08 8.35 -9.01
CA ASN A 196 -14.95 8.62 -9.91
C ASN A 196 -15.34 8.59 -11.40
N ILE A 197 -16.64 8.64 -11.73
CA ILE A 197 -17.17 8.83 -13.09
C ILE A 197 -17.79 10.22 -13.20
#